data_AF-A0A9X3LEE9-F1
#
_entry.id   AF-A0A9X3LEE9-F1
#
_cell.length_a   1.000
_cell.length_b   1.000
_cell.length_c   1.000
_cell.angle_alpha   90.00
_cell.angle_beta   90.00
_cell.angle_gamma   90.00
#
_symmetry.space_group_name_H-M   'P 1'
#
loop_
_entity.id
_entity.type
_entity.pdbx_description
1 polymer ?
#
loop_
_entity_poly.entity_id
_entity_poly.type
_entity_poly.pdbx_seq_one_letter_code
_entity_poly.pdbx_strand_id
1 'polypeptide(L)'
;MTNEEINKLSNILLQSLYDYHFANNGGSYVLPKAMVNADLNSKLAIEYLIEKEYALDSGQGSDNLVLAITPKGMDYIKNNK
;
A
#
# COMPACT_ATOMS: atom_id res chain seq x y z
N MET A 1 15.39 4.22 10.02
CA MET A 1 14.91 5.13 8.98
C MET A 1 14.24 6.32 9.63
N THR A 2 14.32 7.51 9.02
CA THR A 2 13.56 8.69 9.42
C THR A 2 12.15 8.64 8.84
N ASN A 3 11.23 9.46 9.35
CA ASN A 3 9.85 9.55 8.83
C ASN A 3 9.81 9.91 7.33
N GLU A 4 10.82 10.62 6.81
CA GLU A 4 10.91 10.96 5.39
C GLU A 4 11.15 9.74 4.50
N GLU A 5 12.00 8.80 4.96
CA GLU A 5 12.31 7.60 4.20
C GLU A 5 11.10 6.65 4.15
N ILE A 6 10.33 6.57 5.25
CA ILE A 6 9.06 5.82 5.29
C ILE A 6 8.06 6.46 4.33
N ASN A 7 7.89 7.79 4.35
CA ASN A 7 6.99 8.48 3.43
C ASN A 7 7.37 8.26 1.96
N LYS A 8 8.66 8.27 1.64
CA LYS A 8 9.14 8.01 0.28
C LYS A 8 8.82 6.59 -0.17
N LEU A 9 9.01 5.60 0.71
CA LEU A 9 8.67 4.20 0.43
C LEU A 9 7.15 4.01 0.28
N SER A 10 6.35 4.63 1.15
CA SER A 10 4.89 4.66 1.07
C SER A 10 4.40 5.25 -0.25
N ASN A 11 5.00 6.34 -0.73
CA ASN A 11 4.64 6.95 -2.02
C ASN A 11 4.95 6.03 -3.20
N ILE A 12 6.10 5.35 -3.19
CA ILE A 12 6.45 4.36 -4.23
C ILE A 12 5.46 3.20 -4.22
N LEU A 13 5.11 2.69 -3.02
CA LEU A 13 4.15 1.60 -2.89
C LEU A 13 2.76 2.03 -3.36
N LEU A 14 2.28 3.21 -2.96
CA LEU A 14 1.00 3.75 -3.38
C LEU A 14 0.92 3.94 -4.90
N GLN A 15 2.01 4.44 -5.52
CA GLN A 15 2.09 4.56 -6.98
C GLN A 15 2.00 3.18 -7.65
N SER A 16 2.67 2.17 -7.08
CA SER A 16 2.59 0.79 -7.58
C SER A 16 1.17 0.22 -7.46
N LEU A 17 0.46 0.50 -6.36
CA LEU A 17 -0.95 0.11 -6.18
C LEU A 17 -1.87 0.81 -7.19
N TYR A 18 -1.64 2.10 -7.46
CA TYR A 18 -2.37 2.85 -8.47
C TYR A 18 -2.20 2.22 -9.85
N ASP A 19 -0.95 2.00 -10.28
CA ASP A 19 -0.65 1.46 -11.61
C ASP A 19 -1.25 0.05 -11.77
N TYR A 20 -1.14 -0.78 -10.73
CA TYR A 20 -1.73 -2.11 -10.74
C TYR A 20 -3.26 -2.11 -10.78
N HIS A 21 -3.92 -1.19 -10.05
CA HIS A 21 -5.37 -1.04 -10.09
C HIS A 21 -5.86 -0.79 -11.52
N PHE A 22 -5.22 0.12 -12.25
CA PHE A 22 -5.61 0.42 -13.63
C PHE A 22 -5.18 -0.65 -14.63
N ALA A 23 -4.04 -1.32 -14.41
CA ALA A 23 -3.61 -2.43 -15.25
C ALA A 23 -4.49 -3.69 -15.11
N ASN A 24 -5.12 -3.88 -13.94
CA ASN A 24 -5.86 -5.09 -13.59
C ASN A 24 -7.36 -4.84 -13.29
N ASN A 25 -7.96 -3.79 -13.85
CA ASN A 25 -9.39 -3.49 -13.74
C ASN A 25 -9.92 -3.47 -12.29
N GLY A 26 -9.19 -2.83 -11.38
CA GLY A 26 -9.55 -2.76 -9.97
C GLY A 26 -8.94 -3.84 -9.08
N GLY A 27 -7.96 -4.59 -9.59
CA GLY A 27 -7.31 -5.67 -8.85
C GLY A 27 -6.61 -5.25 -7.56
N SER A 28 -6.50 -6.20 -6.64
CA SER A 28 -5.76 -6.07 -5.38
C SER A 28 -4.41 -6.79 -5.46
N TYR A 29 -3.41 -6.27 -4.74
CA TYR A 29 -2.15 -6.96 -4.51
C TYR A 29 -2.29 -7.98 -3.39
N VAL A 30 -1.82 -9.19 -3.64
CA VAL A 30 -1.76 -10.26 -2.64
C VAL A 30 -0.31 -10.50 -2.27
N LEU A 31 0.02 -10.34 -0.98
CA LEU A 31 1.37 -10.53 -0.46
C LEU A 31 1.31 -11.45 0.76
N PRO A 32 2.16 -12.47 0.87
CA PRO A 32 2.27 -13.26 2.10
C PRO A 32 2.69 -12.37 3.27
N LYS A 33 1.97 -12.42 4.40
CA LYS A 33 2.29 -11.61 5.60
C LYS A 33 3.69 -11.92 6.14
N ALA A 34 4.15 -13.16 5.98
CA ALA A 34 5.52 -13.54 6.34
C ALA A 34 6.57 -12.69 5.60
N MET A 35 6.32 -12.37 4.34
CA MET A 35 7.23 -11.58 3.51
C MET A 35 7.18 -10.10 3.87
N VAL A 36 6.00 -9.57 4.19
CA VAL A 36 5.82 -8.20 4.70
C VAL A 36 6.49 -8.02 6.06
N ASN A 37 6.35 -9.00 6.96
CA ASN A 37 6.94 -8.95 8.29
C ASN A 37 8.46 -9.18 8.30
N ALA A 38 9.03 -9.73 7.22
CA ALA A 38 10.47 -9.93 7.10
C ALA A 38 11.23 -8.61 6.84
N ASP A 39 10.57 -7.60 6.25
CA ASP A 39 11.15 -6.27 6.04
C ASP A 39 10.36 -5.21 6.83
N LEU A 40 10.96 -4.72 7.90
CA LEU A 40 10.34 -3.74 8.81
C LEU A 40 9.90 -2.47 8.08
N ASN A 41 10.64 -2.04 7.06
CA ASN A 41 10.36 -0.80 6.35
C ASN A 41 9.12 -0.93 5.45
N SER A 42 9.02 -2.04 4.70
CA SER A 42 7.86 -2.40 3.90
C SER A 42 6.62 -2.51 4.78
N LYS A 43 6.76 -3.13 5.96
CA LYS A 43 5.68 -3.20 6.96
C LYS A 43 5.22 -1.81 7.39
N LEU A 44 6.13 -0.95 7.83
CA LEU A 44 5.78 0.41 8.30
C LEU A 44 5.15 1.27 7.18
N ALA A 45 5.63 1.14 5.94
CA ALA A 45 5.04 1.87 4.82
C ALA A 45 3.61 1.39 4.50
N ILE A 46 3.37 0.08 4.54
CA ILE A 46 2.04 -0.50 4.36
C ILE A 46 1.10 -0.04 5.48
N GLU A 47 1.54 -0.13 6.73
CA GLU A 47 0.78 0.31 7.90
C GLU A 47 0.44 1.81 7.79
N TYR A 48 1.39 2.64 7.37
CA TYR A 48 1.15 4.06 7.11
C TYR A 48 0.06 4.29 6.06
N LEU A 49 0.09 3.58 4.93
CA LEU A 49 -0.92 3.73 3.88
C LEU A 49 -2.31 3.29 4.34
N ILE A 50 -2.38 2.25 5.18
CA ILE A 50 -3.64 1.80 5.79
C ILE A 50 -4.14 2.83 6.80
N GLU A 51 -3.29 3.33 7.69
CA GLU A 51 -3.62 4.35 8.70
C GLU A 51 -4.13 5.65 8.05
N LYS A 52 -3.55 6.05 6.92
CA LYS A 52 -4.00 7.22 6.14
C LYS A 52 -5.21 6.95 5.26
N GLU A 53 -5.70 5.71 5.23
CA GLU A 53 -6.81 5.25 4.39
C GLU A 53 -6.53 5.39 2.88
N TYR A 54 -5.25 5.41 2.49
CA TYR A 54 -4.84 5.42 1.08
C TYR A 54 -4.86 4.02 0.46
N ALA A 55 -4.71 3.00 1.29
CA ALA A 55 -4.89 1.60 0.93
C ALA A 55 -5.77 0.88 1.95
N LEU A 56 -6.39 -0.22 1.53
CA LEU A 56 -7.23 -1.08 2.37
C LEU A 56 -6.67 -2.50 2.34
N ASP A 57 -6.56 -3.12 3.52
CA ASP A 57 -6.32 -4.57 3.64
C ASP A 57 -7.65 -5.31 3.79
N SER A 58 -7.97 -6.13 2.78
CA SER A 58 -9.14 -7.03 2.78
C SER A 58 -8.78 -8.48 3.14
N GLY A 59 -7.51 -8.76 3.43
CA GLY A 59 -6.96 -10.07 3.82
C GLY A 59 -6.98 -10.32 5.33
N GLN A 60 -7.77 -9.56 6.09
CA GLN A 60 -7.91 -9.74 7.54
C GLN A 60 -8.34 -11.18 7.86
N GLY A 61 -7.65 -11.81 8.82
CA GLY A 61 -7.88 -13.21 9.19
C GLY A 61 -7.23 -14.27 8.29
N SER A 62 -6.48 -13.88 7.25
CA SER A 62 -5.68 -14.80 6.42
C SER A 62 -4.17 -14.62 6.62
N ASP A 63 -3.37 -15.57 6.13
CA ASP A 63 -1.91 -15.47 6.07
C ASP A 63 -1.41 -14.49 4.99
N ASN A 64 -2.34 -13.95 4.19
CA ASN A 64 -2.06 -13.00 3.13
C ASN A 64 -2.57 -11.60 3.49
N LEU A 65 -1.80 -10.61 3.08
CA LEU A 65 -2.21 -9.23 2.99
C LEU A 65 -2.85 -9.02 1.63
N VAL A 66 -4.06 -8.45 1.58
CA VAL A 66 -4.77 -8.16 0.31
C VAL A 66 -5.00 -6.67 0.21
N LEU A 67 -4.01 -5.98 -0.37
CA LEU A 67 -3.97 -4.52 -0.50
C LEU A 67 -4.67 -4.03 -1.76
N ALA A 68 -5.65 -3.16 -1.60
CA ALA A 68 -6.25 -2.38 -2.68
C ALA A 68 -6.03 -0.88 -2.43
N ILE A 69 -5.78 -0.10 -3.49
CA ILE A 69 -5.80 1.36 -3.40
C ILE A 69 -7.24 1.85 -3.19
N THR A 70 -7.42 2.86 -2.34
CA THR A 70 -8.72 3.49 -2.10
C THR A 70 -8.92 4.69 -3.03
N PRO A 71 -10.15 5.22 -3.17
CA PRO A 71 -10.38 6.51 -3.84
C PRO A 71 -9.53 7.63 -3.26
N LYS A 72 -9.40 7.71 -1.94
CA LYS A 72 -8.58 8.70 -1.24
C LYS A 72 -7.10 8.59 -1.63
N GLY A 73 -6.57 7.38 -1.73
CA GLY A 73 -5.20 7.13 -2.18
C GLY A 73 -4.97 7.53 -3.65
N MET A 74 -5.95 7.26 -4.51
CA MET A 74 -5.91 7.70 -5.91
C MET A 74 -5.91 9.23 -6.03
N ASP A 75 -6.76 9.92 -5.27
CA ASP A 75 -6.83 11.37 -5.25
C ASP A 75 -5.53 11.99 -4.70
N TYR A 76 -4.94 11.39 -3.66
CA TYR A 76 -3.65 11.80 -3.13
C TYR A 76 -2.55 11.78 -4.20
N ILE A 77 -2.45 10.70 -5.00
CA ILE A 77 -1.49 10.64 -6.11
C ILE A 77 -1.76 11.73 -7.14
N LYS A 78 -3.01 11.91 -7.55
CA LYS A 78 -3.37 12.90 -8.58
C LYS A 78 -3.05 14.33 -8.16
N ASN A 79 -3.19 14.65 -6.87
CA ASN A 79 -2.93 15.98 -6.33
C ASN A 79 -1.44 16.25 -6.00
N ASN A 80 -0.60 15.21 -5.99
CA ASN A 80 0.85 15.32 -5.74
C ASN A 80 1.71 14.97 -6.97
N LYS A 81 1.09 14.86 -8.16
CA LYS A 81 1.77 14.79 -9.47
C LYS A 81 1.89 16.18 -10.07
#